data_AF-A0A9E0IHC7-F1
#
_entry.id   AF-A0A9E0IHC7-F1
#
_cell.length_a   1.000
_cell.length_b   1.000
_cell.length_c   1.000
_cell.angle_alpha   90.00
_cell.angle_beta   90.00
_cell.angle_gamma   90.00
#
_symmetry.space_group_name_H-M   'P 1'
#
loop_
_entity.id
_entity.type
_entity.pdbx_description
1 polymer ?
#
loop_
_entity_poly.entity_id
_entity_poly.type
_entity_poly.pdbx_seq_one_letter_code
_entity_poly.pdbx_strand_id
1 'polypeptide(L)'
;MSSSAAGPRSDRRRRAVPAGAQVSFDDLVRGITTPPRRPRRRRRGRPPMQHRNSVKRCARPRFARTTVHHVSLRTVDTLPRLRTHAGREVLERALTGARDHTRVTGFRVLHYALEGNHLHLIVEADDDTALSRGMKGLAIRLARGWNKAFGRRGRVFADRYHARPVTSPTQMRNTLRYVLFNHVSHSIRDWQANRGQLRQRLRFFEPDRWSSGRWFDNGRSPPLGGARPVSGPTTWLAREGWLRAGGPIDPAELLDRRTPRPPRAR
;
A
#
# COMPACT_ATOMS: atom_id res chain seq x y z
N MET A 1 60.08 -15.71 -32.00
CA MET A 1 60.65 -14.73 -31.04
C MET A 1 59.68 -14.67 -29.87
N SER A 2 59.69 -15.59 -28.90
CA SER A 2 60.80 -16.03 -28.01
C SER A 2 61.19 -14.89 -27.06
N SER A 3 61.30 -15.04 -25.72
CA SER A 3 61.18 -16.18 -24.78
C SER A 3 60.65 -15.64 -23.42
N SER A 4 59.98 -16.39 -22.53
CA SER A 4 60.51 -17.40 -21.57
C SER A 4 61.64 -16.85 -20.66
N ALA A 5 61.77 -17.08 -19.35
CA ALA A 5 61.02 -17.84 -18.32
C ALA A 5 61.18 -17.10 -16.94
N ALA A 6 60.89 -17.58 -15.71
CA ALA A 6 60.44 -18.87 -15.16
C ALA A 6 59.71 -18.66 -13.78
N GLY A 7 59.42 -19.75 -13.04
CA GLY A 7 59.25 -19.76 -11.56
C GLY A 7 60.47 -20.40 -10.86
N PRO A 8 60.43 -20.77 -9.56
CA PRO A 8 59.50 -21.84 -9.12
C PRO A 8 58.99 -21.87 -7.64
N ARG A 9 57.80 -22.45 -7.48
CA ARG A 9 57.31 -23.48 -6.51
C ARG A 9 57.70 -23.52 -5.01
N SER A 10 56.65 -23.78 -4.21
CA SER A 10 56.58 -24.60 -2.95
C SER A 10 57.26 -24.03 -1.68
N ASP A 11 56.85 -24.36 -0.44
CA ASP A 11 56.12 -25.57 0.02
C ASP A 11 55.13 -25.37 1.21
N ARG A 12 54.49 -26.47 1.60
CA ARG A 12 53.47 -26.77 2.62
C ARG A 12 53.70 -26.29 4.07
N ARG A 13 52.65 -26.57 4.87
CA ARG A 13 52.53 -26.75 6.36
C ARG A 13 52.00 -25.50 7.08
N ARG A 14 50.77 -25.56 7.62
CA ARG A 14 50.20 -26.30 8.78
C ARG A 14 50.38 -25.52 10.09
N ARG A 15 49.27 -25.41 10.83
CA ARG A 15 49.15 -24.74 12.13
C ARG A 15 50.02 -25.40 13.21
N ALA A 16 50.47 -24.61 14.17
CA ALA A 16 50.81 -25.04 15.52
C ALA A 16 50.11 -24.11 16.55
N VAL A 17 49.95 -24.58 17.78
CA VAL A 17 49.23 -23.89 18.88
C VAL A 17 50.22 -23.66 20.07
N PRO A 18 49.79 -23.27 21.27
CA PRO A 18 50.26 -22.06 21.95
C PRO A 18 51.44 -22.28 22.91
N ALA A 19 51.97 -21.18 23.46
CA ALA A 19 52.76 -21.20 24.69
C ALA A 19 52.16 -20.17 25.67
N GLY A 20 52.02 -20.54 26.95
CA GLY A 20 51.37 -19.68 27.96
C GLY A 20 50.58 -20.43 29.03
N ALA A 21 51.13 -21.54 29.55
CA ALA A 21 50.60 -22.19 30.75
C ALA A 21 51.78 -22.66 31.62
N GLN A 22 51.85 -22.17 32.86
CA GLN A 22 52.61 -22.78 33.93
C GLN A 22 51.68 -22.94 35.14
N VAL A 23 51.38 -24.20 35.44
CA VAL A 23 51.02 -24.73 36.77
C VAL A 23 52.35 -24.89 37.56
N SER A 24 52.40 -25.07 38.89
CA SER A 24 51.39 -25.41 39.89
C SER A 24 51.78 -24.80 41.25
N PHE A 25 50.87 -24.82 42.22
CA PHE A 25 51.24 -25.20 43.59
C PHE A 25 50.32 -26.35 43.98
N ASP A 26 50.90 -27.34 44.65
CA ASP A 26 50.29 -28.63 44.98
C ASP A 26 48.83 -28.48 45.45
N ASP A 27 47.87 -29.23 44.93
CA ASP A 27 47.79 -30.71 45.01
C ASP A 27 47.75 -31.25 46.47
N LEU A 28 47.84 -30.35 47.47
CA LEU A 28 47.29 -30.51 48.83
C LEU A 28 46.02 -29.61 48.88
N VAL A 29 44.79 -30.11 48.97
CA VAL A 29 44.32 -31.31 49.67
C VAL A 29 43.08 -31.90 48.97
N ARG A 30 43.18 -33.17 48.58
CA ARG A 30 42.14 -34.24 48.51
C ARG A 30 40.66 -33.84 48.32
N GLY A 31 40.03 -34.31 47.24
CA GLY A 31 38.56 -34.36 47.14
C GLY A 31 38.00 -34.86 45.80
N ILE A 32 37.87 -36.17 45.61
CA ILE A 32 37.23 -36.77 44.42
C ILE A 32 35.71 -36.54 44.46
N THR A 33 35.09 -36.08 43.37
CA THR A 33 33.75 -36.50 42.89
C THR A 33 33.43 -35.94 41.50
N THR A 34 32.74 -36.72 40.67
CA THR A 34 32.43 -36.37 39.27
C THR A 34 31.08 -35.66 39.12
N PRO A 35 30.99 -34.42 38.57
CA PRO A 35 29.71 -33.76 38.31
C PRO A 35 29.11 -34.11 36.92
N PRO A 36 27.78 -33.94 36.73
CA PRO A 36 27.03 -34.67 35.70
C PRO A 36 27.05 -34.08 34.29
N ARG A 37 26.58 -34.89 33.31
CA ARG A 37 26.42 -34.52 31.90
C ARG A 37 25.60 -33.23 31.72
N ARG A 38 26.20 -32.20 31.10
CA ARG A 38 25.52 -30.95 30.75
C ARG A 38 24.34 -31.16 29.79
N PRO A 39 23.18 -30.52 30.01
CA PRO A 39 22.04 -30.60 29.09
C PRO A 39 22.33 -29.87 27.77
N ARG A 40 21.77 -30.39 26.66
CA ARG A 40 21.90 -29.79 25.32
C ARG A 40 21.37 -28.35 25.31
N ARG A 41 22.25 -27.36 25.10
CA ARG A 41 21.85 -25.98 24.78
C ARG A 41 20.94 -25.99 23.54
N ARG A 42 19.67 -25.57 23.71
CA ARG A 42 18.80 -25.21 22.57
C ARG A 42 19.53 -24.15 21.74
N ARG A 43 19.68 -24.38 20.43
CA ARG A 43 20.15 -23.34 19.51
C ARG A 43 19.22 -22.14 19.62
N ARG A 44 19.73 -20.97 20.01
CA ARG A 44 18.97 -19.71 19.89
C ARG A 44 18.60 -19.56 18.42
N GLY A 45 17.30 -19.48 18.13
CA GLY A 45 16.81 -19.25 16.78
C GLY A 45 17.35 -17.92 16.24
N ARG A 46 17.44 -17.84 14.91
CA ARG A 46 17.76 -16.58 14.20
C ARG A 46 16.83 -15.47 14.75
N PRO A 47 17.36 -14.32 15.19
CA PRO A 47 16.52 -13.26 15.74
C PRO A 47 15.45 -12.88 14.70
N PRO A 48 14.20 -12.63 15.13
CA PRO A 48 13.11 -12.34 14.21
C PRO A 48 13.46 -11.09 13.40
N MET A 49 13.34 -11.21 12.07
CA MET A 49 13.57 -10.12 11.13
C MET A 49 12.65 -8.96 11.51
N GLN A 50 13.23 -7.83 11.92
CA GLN A 50 12.47 -6.67 12.38
C GLN A 50 11.62 -6.13 11.22
N HIS A 51 10.33 -6.43 11.25
CA HIS A 51 9.36 -5.86 10.33
C HIS A 51 9.26 -4.35 10.61
N ARG A 52 9.99 -3.53 9.85
CA ARG A 52 9.78 -2.08 9.82
C ARG A 52 8.29 -1.83 9.55
N ASN A 53 7.63 -1.19 10.52
CA ASN A 53 6.26 -0.69 10.46
C ASN A 53 5.15 -1.72 10.17
N SER A 54 5.22 -2.92 10.75
CA SER A 54 4.00 -3.72 10.91
C SER A 54 2.99 -2.95 11.80
N VAL A 55 1.94 -2.41 11.18
CA VAL A 55 0.95 -1.56 11.85
C VAL A 55 0.34 -2.31 13.04
N LYS A 56 0.55 -1.78 14.26
CA LYS A 56 -0.03 -2.32 15.50
C LYS A 56 -1.55 -2.47 15.33
N ARG A 57 -2.13 -3.54 15.92
CA ARG A 57 -3.59 -3.64 16.06
C ARG A 57 -4.07 -2.54 17.02
N CYS A 58 -4.37 -1.36 16.51
CA CYS A 58 -5.34 -0.49 17.17
C CYS A 58 -6.73 -1.09 16.93
N ALA A 59 -7.53 -1.22 17.97
CA ALA A 59 -8.94 -1.50 17.82
C ALA A 59 -9.56 -0.38 16.97
N ARG A 60 -10.31 -0.74 15.93
CA ARG A 60 -11.06 0.27 15.17
C ARG A 60 -12.26 0.72 16.00
N PRO A 61 -12.62 2.01 15.97
CA PRO A 61 -13.91 2.45 16.49
C PRO A 61 -15.02 1.62 15.84
N ARG A 62 -15.82 0.94 16.64
CA ARG A 62 -17.00 0.23 16.13
C ARG A 62 -18.02 1.28 15.68
N PHE A 63 -18.60 1.06 14.50
CA PHE A 63 -19.69 1.87 13.97
C PHE A 63 -20.88 0.97 13.67
N ALA A 64 -22.09 1.47 13.96
CA ALA A 64 -23.36 0.74 13.89
C ALA A 64 -24.29 1.26 12.78
N ARG A 65 -23.76 2.06 11.85
CA ARG A 65 -24.47 2.66 10.71
C ARG A 65 -23.49 2.78 9.54
N THR A 66 -23.98 2.81 8.31
CA THR A 66 -23.12 2.95 7.13
C THR A 66 -22.20 4.16 7.21
N THR A 67 -20.88 3.92 7.12
CA THR A 67 -19.86 4.98 7.19
C THR A 67 -18.92 4.96 5.99
N VAL A 68 -18.47 6.15 5.60
CA VAL A 68 -17.53 6.35 4.51
C VAL A 68 -16.10 6.25 5.03
N HIS A 69 -15.21 5.60 4.29
CA HIS A 69 -13.81 5.44 4.62
C HIS A 69 -12.91 5.74 3.42
N HIS A 70 -11.82 6.49 3.67
CA HIS A 70 -10.67 6.53 2.78
C HIS A 70 -9.76 5.34 3.11
N VAL A 71 -9.51 4.49 2.12
CA VAL A 71 -8.67 3.30 2.25
C VAL A 71 -7.45 3.41 1.34
N SER A 72 -6.28 3.02 1.86
CA SER A 72 -5.04 2.91 1.07
C SER A 72 -4.41 1.53 1.23
N LEU A 73 -4.01 0.92 0.12
CA LEU A 73 -3.27 -0.35 0.07
C LEU A 73 -1.94 -0.12 -0.65
N ARG A 74 -0.82 -0.49 -0.01
CA ARG A 74 0.52 -0.48 -0.62
C ARG A 74 0.87 -1.86 -1.17
N THR A 75 1.41 -1.92 -2.38
CA THR A 75 1.96 -3.17 -2.94
C THR A 75 3.41 -3.39 -2.55
N VAL A 76 3.86 -4.66 -2.58
CA VAL A 76 5.27 -4.99 -2.42
C VAL A 76 6.11 -4.40 -3.56
N ASP A 77 7.33 -3.97 -3.26
CA ASP A 77 8.20 -3.32 -4.24
C ASP A 77 8.66 -4.28 -5.37
N THR A 78 8.49 -5.60 -5.19
CA THR A 78 8.72 -6.62 -6.23
C THR A 78 7.59 -6.74 -7.26
N LEU A 79 6.46 -6.05 -7.08
CA LEU A 79 5.34 -6.08 -8.03
C LEU A 79 5.57 -5.05 -9.14
N PRO A 80 5.28 -5.35 -10.42
CA PRO A 80 5.28 -4.35 -11.48
C PRO A 80 4.35 -3.17 -11.17
N ARG A 81 4.64 -2.00 -11.76
CA ARG A 81 3.83 -0.79 -11.54
C ARG A 81 2.39 -1.01 -11.99
N LEU A 82 1.44 -0.58 -11.15
CA LEU A 82 0.02 -0.84 -11.37
C LEU A 82 -0.64 0.05 -12.42
N ARG A 83 -0.06 1.22 -12.73
CA ARG A 83 -0.50 2.14 -13.81
C ARG A 83 -0.13 1.58 -15.21
N THR A 84 -0.65 0.39 -15.50
CA THR A 84 -0.52 -0.39 -16.74
C THR A 84 -1.90 -0.93 -17.12
N HIS A 85 -2.14 -1.21 -18.42
CA HIS A 85 -3.47 -1.61 -18.88
C HIS A 85 -4.02 -2.83 -18.11
N ALA A 86 -3.19 -3.88 -18.02
CA ALA A 86 -3.47 -5.07 -17.23
C ALA A 86 -3.71 -4.79 -15.74
N GLY A 87 -2.96 -3.86 -15.13
CA GLY A 87 -3.16 -3.45 -13.74
C GLY A 87 -4.56 -2.85 -13.51
N ARG A 88 -5.01 -1.98 -14.42
CA ARG A 88 -6.36 -1.39 -14.42
C ARG A 88 -7.45 -2.41 -14.70
N GLU A 89 -7.32 -3.24 -15.73
CA GLU A 89 -8.34 -4.25 -16.05
C GLU A 89 -8.57 -5.24 -14.91
N VAL A 90 -7.52 -5.64 -14.18
CA VAL A 90 -7.65 -6.48 -12.99
C VAL A 90 -8.40 -5.74 -11.88
N LEU A 91 -8.06 -4.47 -11.65
CA LEU A 91 -8.75 -3.64 -10.67
C LEU A 91 -10.23 -3.52 -11.00
N GLU A 92 -10.57 -3.11 -12.23
CA GLU A 92 -11.95 -2.91 -12.66
C GLU A 92 -12.76 -4.22 -12.61
N ARG A 93 -12.20 -5.36 -13.04
CA ARG A 93 -12.84 -6.67 -12.87
C ARG A 93 -13.08 -7.05 -11.40
N ALA A 94 -12.11 -6.78 -10.52
CA ALA A 94 -12.25 -7.05 -9.08
C ALA A 94 -13.25 -6.12 -8.39
N LEU A 95 -13.39 -4.87 -8.86
CA LEU A 95 -14.35 -3.88 -8.39
C LEU A 95 -15.77 -4.20 -8.87
N THR A 96 -15.96 -4.55 -10.14
CA THR A 96 -17.25 -5.04 -10.66
C THR A 96 -17.75 -6.23 -9.84
N GLY A 97 -16.91 -7.25 -9.63
CA GLY A 97 -17.26 -8.38 -8.77
C GLY A 97 -17.44 -8.04 -7.28
N ALA A 98 -17.02 -6.87 -6.81
CA ALA A 98 -17.36 -6.38 -5.47
C ALA A 98 -18.71 -5.63 -5.47
N ARG A 99 -18.94 -4.78 -6.48
CA ARG A 99 -20.19 -4.04 -6.74
C ARG A 99 -21.40 -4.98 -6.82
N ASP A 100 -21.24 -6.10 -7.51
CA ASP A 100 -22.34 -7.04 -7.77
C ASP A 100 -22.77 -7.83 -6.52
N HIS A 101 -21.93 -7.85 -5.46
CA HIS A 101 -22.26 -8.46 -4.16
C HIS A 101 -22.57 -7.43 -3.05
N THR A 102 -22.74 -6.15 -3.39
CA THR A 102 -22.98 -5.07 -2.41
C THR A 102 -24.17 -5.31 -1.49
N ARG A 103 -25.30 -5.78 -2.04
CA ARG A 103 -26.53 -6.10 -1.27
C ARG A 103 -26.33 -7.17 -0.19
N VAL A 104 -25.42 -8.12 -0.41
CA VAL A 104 -25.16 -9.25 0.51
C VAL A 104 -24.02 -8.93 1.48
N THR A 105 -23.07 -8.11 1.06
CA THR A 105 -21.84 -7.84 1.84
C THR A 105 -21.89 -6.57 2.68
N GLY A 106 -22.83 -5.66 2.41
CA GLY A 106 -22.89 -4.34 3.03
C GLY A 106 -21.65 -3.46 2.75
N PHE A 107 -20.85 -3.81 1.74
CA PHE A 107 -19.59 -3.15 1.39
C PHE A 107 -19.62 -2.65 -0.05
N ARG A 108 -19.38 -1.34 -0.23
CA ARG A 108 -19.47 -0.63 -1.51
C ARG A 108 -18.16 0.11 -1.76
N VAL A 109 -17.51 -0.13 -2.90
CA VAL A 109 -16.44 0.75 -3.36
C VAL A 109 -17.07 1.86 -4.20
N LEU A 110 -16.90 3.10 -3.78
CA LEU A 110 -17.46 4.28 -4.46
C LEU A 110 -16.50 4.85 -5.49
N HIS A 111 -15.23 4.98 -5.11
CA HIS A 111 -14.19 5.56 -5.93
C HIS A 111 -12.86 4.84 -5.77
N TYR A 112 -11.99 4.96 -6.77
CA TYR A 112 -10.62 4.46 -6.71
C TYR A 112 -9.63 5.39 -7.42
N ALA A 113 -8.36 5.26 -7.06
CA ALA A 113 -7.23 5.71 -7.85
C ALA A 113 -6.05 4.75 -7.72
N LEU A 114 -5.53 4.34 -8.88
CA LEU A 114 -4.44 3.40 -9.01
C LEU A 114 -3.13 4.17 -9.20
N GLU A 115 -2.30 4.24 -8.17
CA GLU A 115 -0.97 4.83 -8.25
C GLU A 115 0.08 3.80 -8.74
N GLY A 116 1.36 4.18 -8.78
CA GLY A 116 2.42 3.27 -9.26
C GLY A 116 2.55 1.99 -8.43
N ASN A 117 2.45 2.11 -7.10
CA ASN A 117 2.59 1.04 -6.11
C ASN A 117 1.58 1.15 -4.94
N HIS A 118 0.54 1.97 -5.11
CA HIS A 118 -0.54 2.15 -4.14
C HIS A 118 -1.89 2.10 -4.84
N LEU A 119 -2.92 1.66 -4.11
CA LEU A 119 -4.31 1.75 -4.50
C LEU A 119 -5.05 2.53 -3.42
N HIS A 120 -5.63 3.67 -3.81
CA HIS A 120 -6.55 4.44 -2.97
C HIS A 120 -7.99 4.10 -3.33
N LEU A 121 -8.85 3.95 -2.33
CA LEU A 121 -10.29 3.70 -2.47
C LEU A 121 -11.06 4.67 -1.56
N ILE A 122 -12.26 5.06 -2.00
CA ILE A 122 -13.31 5.55 -1.10
C ILE A 122 -14.36 4.45 -1.03
N VAL A 123 -14.69 3.99 0.17
CA VAL A 123 -15.62 2.89 0.39
C VAL A 123 -16.71 3.28 1.39
N GLU A 124 -17.90 2.72 1.23
CA GLU A 124 -18.92 2.65 2.27
C GLU A 124 -18.97 1.23 2.82
N ALA A 125 -19.18 1.12 4.13
CA ALA A 125 -19.44 -0.15 4.79
C ALA A 125 -20.54 0.03 5.82
N ASP A 126 -21.47 -0.92 5.90
CA ASP A 126 -22.63 -0.87 6.80
C ASP A 126 -22.21 -1.07 8.28
N ASP A 127 -21.19 -1.90 8.54
CA ASP A 127 -20.49 -2.06 9.83
C ASP A 127 -18.99 -2.43 9.63
N ASP A 128 -18.20 -2.56 10.72
CA ASP A 128 -16.77 -2.94 10.65
C ASP A 128 -16.56 -4.39 10.14
N THR A 129 -17.55 -5.28 10.32
CA THR A 129 -17.52 -6.64 9.79
C THR A 129 -17.68 -6.63 8.27
N ALA A 130 -18.60 -5.81 7.73
CA ALA A 130 -18.76 -5.55 6.31
C ALA A 130 -17.48 -4.94 5.71
N LEU A 131 -16.90 -3.93 6.37
CA LEU A 131 -15.62 -3.34 5.96
C LEU A 131 -14.48 -4.37 5.90
N SER A 132 -14.34 -5.18 6.96
CA SER A 132 -13.29 -6.19 7.09
C SER A 132 -13.45 -7.32 6.07
N ARG A 133 -14.65 -7.90 5.95
CA ARG A 133 -14.95 -8.99 5.00
C ARG A 133 -14.86 -8.50 3.55
N GLY A 134 -15.43 -7.33 3.25
CA GLY A 134 -15.38 -6.70 1.93
C GLY A 134 -13.96 -6.41 1.47
N MET A 135 -13.15 -5.76 2.31
CA MET A 135 -11.73 -5.50 2.01
C MET A 135 -10.90 -6.77 1.90
N LYS A 136 -11.16 -7.80 2.73
CA LYS A 136 -10.51 -9.11 2.60
C LYS A 136 -10.82 -9.76 1.25
N GLY A 137 -12.10 -9.79 0.86
CA GLY A 137 -12.53 -10.36 -0.43
C GLY A 137 -11.93 -9.60 -1.63
N LEU A 138 -11.98 -8.27 -1.60
CA LEU A 138 -11.39 -7.42 -2.64
C LEU A 138 -9.87 -7.63 -2.76
N ALA A 139 -9.14 -7.63 -1.63
CA ALA A 139 -7.70 -7.87 -1.62
C ALA A 139 -7.35 -9.27 -2.18
N ILE A 140 -8.13 -10.31 -1.89
CA ILE A 140 -7.92 -11.65 -2.47
C ILE A 140 -8.12 -11.64 -3.99
N ARG A 141 -9.18 -11.00 -4.50
CA ARG A 141 -9.44 -10.88 -5.96
C ARG A 141 -8.30 -10.14 -6.65
N LEU A 142 -7.89 -8.98 -6.12
CA LEU A 142 -6.77 -8.19 -6.66
C LEU A 142 -5.45 -8.96 -6.62
N ALA A 143 -5.13 -9.63 -5.51
CA ALA A 143 -3.89 -10.38 -5.37
C ALA A 143 -3.82 -11.58 -6.35
N ARG A 144 -4.92 -12.29 -6.56
CA ARG A 144 -4.99 -13.37 -7.56
C ARG A 144 -4.91 -12.82 -8.98
N GLY A 145 -5.63 -11.73 -9.27
CA GLY A 145 -5.67 -11.09 -10.58
C GLY A 145 -4.34 -10.51 -11.02
N TRP A 146 -3.67 -9.71 -10.19
CA TRP A 146 -2.38 -9.08 -10.55
C TRP A 146 -1.25 -10.11 -10.61
N ASN A 147 -1.25 -11.13 -9.73
CA ASN A 147 -0.32 -12.25 -9.88
C ASN A 147 -0.50 -12.96 -11.23
N LYS A 148 -1.74 -13.30 -11.62
CA LYS A 148 -2.02 -13.91 -12.94
C LYS A 148 -1.60 -13.00 -14.10
N ALA A 149 -2.00 -11.73 -14.05
CA ALA A 149 -1.75 -10.76 -15.12
C ALA A 149 -0.26 -10.41 -15.31
N PHE A 150 0.56 -10.56 -14.27
CA PHE A 150 2.00 -10.31 -14.32
C PHE A 150 2.85 -11.59 -14.34
N GLY A 151 2.25 -12.78 -14.53
CA GLY A 151 2.98 -14.06 -14.55
C GLY A 151 3.66 -14.43 -13.22
N ARG A 152 3.19 -13.87 -12.10
CA ARG A 152 3.82 -13.98 -10.77
C ARG A 152 3.04 -14.87 -9.81
N ARG A 153 3.69 -15.22 -8.71
CA ARG A 153 3.08 -15.85 -7.52
C ARG A 153 3.55 -15.11 -6.26
N GLY A 154 2.81 -15.30 -5.17
CA GLY A 154 3.19 -14.79 -3.84
C GLY A 154 2.48 -13.51 -3.41
N ARG A 155 3.11 -12.77 -2.51
CA ARG A 155 2.53 -11.59 -1.85
C ARG A 155 2.41 -10.41 -2.83
N VAL A 156 1.26 -9.74 -2.80
CA VAL A 156 0.95 -8.54 -3.61
C VAL A 156 0.93 -7.28 -2.77
N PHE A 157 0.23 -7.29 -1.63
CA PHE A 157 0.19 -6.15 -0.69
C PHE A 157 1.32 -6.28 0.34
N ALA A 158 2.03 -5.18 0.62
CA ALA A 158 3.12 -5.18 1.60
C ALA A 158 2.59 -5.49 3.01
N ASP A 159 1.53 -4.77 3.39
CA ASP A 159 0.92 -4.74 4.71
C ASP A 159 -0.62 -4.84 4.63
N ARG A 160 -1.29 -4.67 5.77
CA ARG A 160 -2.74 -4.49 5.83
C ARG A 160 -3.15 -3.16 5.19
N TYR A 161 -4.38 -3.08 4.71
CA TYR A 161 -4.96 -1.81 4.29
C TYR A 161 -5.09 -0.85 5.48
N HIS A 162 -4.76 0.41 5.25
CA HIS A 162 -5.06 1.49 6.18
C HIS A 162 -6.44 2.08 5.84
N ALA A 163 -7.29 2.31 6.84
CA ALA A 163 -8.62 2.87 6.67
C ALA A 163 -8.79 4.05 7.62
N ARG A 164 -9.19 5.21 7.10
CA ARG A 164 -9.56 6.40 7.87
C ARG A 164 -11.05 6.68 7.66
N PRO A 165 -11.88 6.79 8.71
CA PRO A 165 -13.26 7.20 8.56
C PRO A 165 -13.32 8.64 8.04
N VAL A 166 -14.30 8.93 7.20
CA VAL A 166 -14.61 10.25 6.64
C VAL A 166 -15.92 10.68 7.27
N THR A 167 -15.86 11.70 8.13
CA THR A 167 -16.92 12.01 9.11
C THR A 167 -17.60 13.36 8.90
N SER A 168 -17.09 14.19 7.99
CA SER A 168 -17.63 15.52 7.72
C SER A 168 -17.62 15.89 6.23
N PRO A 169 -18.53 16.78 5.78
CA PRO A 169 -18.54 17.36 4.44
C PRO A 169 -17.15 17.75 3.91
N THR A 170 -16.37 18.49 4.71
CA THR A 170 -15.05 18.98 4.34
C THR A 170 -14.03 17.86 4.17
N GLN A 171 -14.08 16.84 5.04
CA GLN A 171 -13.24 15.64 4.87
C GLN A 171 -13.63 14.86 3.60
N MET A 172 -14.93 14.76 3.28
CA MET A 172 -15.38 14.07 2.07
C MET A 172 -14.97 14.83 0.80
N ARG A 173 -15.20 16.13 0.73
CA ARG A 173 -14.77 16.98 -0.41
C ARG A 173 -13.26 16.88 -0.62
N ASN A 174 -12.46 16.94 0.45
CA ASN A 174 -11.01 16.79 0.36
C ASN A 174 -10.55 15.37 0.00
N THR A 175 -11.28 14.33 0.39
CA THR A 175 -10.97 12.94 0.02
C THR A 175 -11.32 12.66 -1.45
N LEU A 176 -12.44 13.18 -1.95
CA LEU A 176 -12.79 13.15 -3.38
C LEU A 176 -11.72 13.85 -4.22
N ARG A 177 -11.36 15.09 -3.82
CA ARG A 177 -10.26 15.87 -4.44
C ARG A 177 -8.94 15.12 -4.45
N TYR A 178 -8.62 14.41 -3.36
CA TYR A 178 -7.43 13.56 -3.30
C TYR A 178 -7.52 12.41 -4.29
N VAL A 179 -8.46 11.49 -4.09
CA VAL A 179 -8.47 10.21 -4.81
C VAL A 179 -8.63 10.46 -6.30
N LEU A 180 -9.60 11.27 -6.72
CA LEU A 180 -9.96 11.39 -8.13
C LEU A 180 -9.01 12.26 -8.94
N PHE A 181 -8.24 13.14 -8.31
CA PHE A 181 -7.49 14.20 -9.01
C PHE A 181 -6.03 14.39 -8.55
N ASN A 182 -5.52 13.65 -7.55
CA ASN A 182 -4.11 13.76 -7.11
C ASN A 182 -3.09 13.50 -8.23
N HIS A 183 -3.45 12.76 -9.28
CA HIS A 183 -2.58 12.56 -10.45
C HIS A 183 -2.10 13.88 -11.08
N VAL A 184 -2.96 14.90 -11.14
CA VAL A 184 -2.63 16.25 -11.62
C VAL A 184 -1.50 16.89 -10.82
N SER A 185 -1.38 16.57 -9.53
CA SER A 185 -0.28 17.05 -8.69
C SER A 185 1.03 16.28 -8.86
N HIS A 186 1.00 15.06 -9.41
CA HIS A 186 2.16 14.16 -9.51
C HIS A 186 2.76 14.04 -10.91
N SER A 187 2.00 14.27 -11.97
CA SER A 187 2.49 14.19 -13.36
C SER A 187 3.36 15.39 -13.78
N ILE A 188 3.39 16.44 -12.97
CA ILE A 188 4.12 17.68 -13.24
C ILE A 188 5.19 17.87 -12.16
N ARG A 189 6.45 17.60 -12.51
CA ARG A 189 7.60 17.90 -11.65
C ARG A 189 7.81 19.41 -11.48
N ASP A 190 7.61 20.19 -12.54
CA ASP A 190 7.81 21.64 -12.55
C ASP A 190 6.50 22.41 -12.71
N TRP A 191 5.82 22.54 -11.56
CA TRP A 191 4.56 23.25 -11.40
C TRP A 191 4.61 24.74 -11.73
N GLN A 192 5.79 25.35 -11.63
CA GLN A 192 6.00 26.76 -11.95
C GLN A 192 6.21 26.97 -13.46
N ALA A 193 6.99 26.10 -14.12
CA ALA A 193 7.33 26.26 -15.53
C ALA A 193 6.14 26.04 -16.50
N ASN A 194 5.17 25.18 -16.13
CA ASN A 194 4.15 24.71 -17.08
C ASN A 194 2.72 25.23 -16.80
N ARG A 195 2.57 26.24 -15.93
CA ARG A 195 1.27 26.62 -15.33
C ARG A 195 0.17 26.99 -16.35
N GLY A 196 0.54 27.51 -17.51
CA GLY A 196 -0.37 27.79 -18.64
C GLY A 196 -0.88 26.51 -19.32
N GLN A 197 0.03 25.59 -19.69
CA GLN A 197 -0.32 24.29 -20.27
C GLN A 197 -1.14 23.42 -19.30
N LEU A 198 -0.84 23.47 -17.98
CA LEU A 198 -1.69 22.82 -16.97
C LEU A 198 -3.12 23.36 -17.02
N ARG A 199 -3.29 24.69 -17.04
CA ARG A 199 -4.61 25.33 -17.13
C ARG A 199 -5.36 24.91 -18.41
N GLN A 200 -4.70 24.79 -19.56
CA GLN A 200 -5.33 24.26 -20.77
C GLN A 200 -5.72 22.78 -20.63
N ARG A 201 -4.81 21.91 -20.17
CA ARG A 201 -5.12 20.47 -20.01
C ARG A 201 -6.23 20.19 -18.99
N LEU A 202 -6.37 21.06 -17.97
CA LEU A 202 -7.44 20.96 -16.97
C LEU A 202 -8.74 21.64 -17.42
N ARG A 203 -8.70 22.63 -18.32
CA ARG A 203 -9.89 23.22 -18.96
C ARG A 203 -10.70 22.20 -19.76
N PHE A 204 -10.04 21.21 -20.36
CA PHE A 204 -10.69 20.15 -21.13
C PHE A 204 -11.13 18.93 -20.30
N PHE A 205 -10.97 18.98 -18.97
CA PHE A 205 -11.50 18.00 -18.02
C PHE A 205 -11.24 16.52 -18.41
N GLU A 206 -10.00 16.14 -18.71
CA GLU A 206 -9.65 14.72 -18.83
C GLU A 206 -9.44 14.11 -17.43
N PRO A 207 -10.33 13.22 -16.93
CA PRO A 207 -10.14 12.56 -15.65
C PRO A 207 -9.00 11.55 -15.76
N ASP A 208 -8.26 11.32 -14.66
CA ASP A 208 -7.17 10.34 -14.70
C ASP A 208 -7.71 8.96 -15.09
N ARG A 209 -7.28 8.43 -16.24
CA ARG A 209 -7.61 7.10 -16.78
C ARG A 209 -7.33 5.93 -15.83
N TRP A 210 -6.54 6.18 -14.77
CA TRP A 210 -6.20 5.23 -13.73
C TRP A 210 -7.03 5.43 -12.44
N SER A 211 -8.06 6.28 -12.50
CA SER A 211 -8.99 6.59 -11.40
C SER A 211 -10.44 6.39 -11.83
N SER A 212 -11.37 6.40 -10.87
CA SER A 212 -12.80 6.44 -11.14
C SER A 212 -13.33 7.83 -11.55
N GLY A 213 -12.47 8.84 -11.75
CA GLY A 213 -12.89 10.24 -11.97
C GLY A 213 -13.87 10.41 -13.13
N ARG A 214 -13.77 9.56 -14.18
CA ARG A 214 -14.68 9.59 -15.33
C ARG A 214 -16.15 9.26 -15.02
N TRP A 215 -16.42 8.60 -13.89
CA TRP A 215 -17.78 8.27 -13.44
C TRP A 215 -18.23 9.11 -12.23
N PHE A 216 -17.44 10.10 -11.82
CA PHE A 216 -17.78 11.00 -10.72
C PHE A 216 -18.44 12.26 -11.28
N ASP A 217 -19.62 12.58 -10.76
CA ASP A 217 -20.26 13.87 -10.94
C ASP A 217 -19.61 14.86 -9.97
N ASN A 218 -18.89 15.85 -10.51
CA ASN A 218 -18.24 16.88 -9.72
C ASN A 218 -19.11 18.12 -9.47
N GLY A 219 -20.37 18.12 -9.93
CA GLY A 219 -21.28 19.26 -9.87
C GLY A 219 -20.98 20.40 -10.85
N ARG A 220 -20.06 20.18 -11.82
CA ARG A 220 -19.74 21.14 -12.91
C ARG A 220 -19.86 20.54 -14.30
N SER A 221 -19.57 19.25 -14.42
CA SER A 221 -19.51 18.54 -15.70
C SER A 221 -20.11 17.14 -15.52
N PRO A 222 -20.98 16.68 -16.43
CA PRO A 222 -21.56 15.36 -16.33
C PRO A 222 -20.47 14.27 -16.44
N PRO A 223 -20.64 13.11 -15.79
CA PRO A 223 -19.75 11.98 -15.95
C PRO A 223 -19.63 11.53 -17.41
N LEU A 224 -18.44 11.08 -17.83
CA LEU A 224 -18.14 10.63 -19.20
C LEU A 224 -18.76 9.25 -19.56
N GLY A 225 -19.70 8.76 -18.78
CA GLY A 225 -20.46 7.53 -19.03
C GLY A 225 -19.65 6.22 -19.08
N GLY A 226 -20.25 5.22 -19.72
CA GLY A 226 -19.70 3.86 -19.88
C GLY A 226 -19.87 2.95 -18.64
N ALA A 227 -19.50 1.68 -18.79
CA ALA A 227 -19.65 0.67 -17.75
C ALA A 227 -18.86 1.03 -16.48
N ARG A 228 -19.56 1.31 -15.38
CA ARG A 228 -18.97 1.74 -14.11
C ARG A 228 -18.59 0.55 -13.21
N PRO A 229 -17.30 0.29 -12.93
CA PRO A 229 -16.87 -0.84 -12.09
C PRO A 229 -17.13 -0.60 -10.58
N VAL A 230 -17.45 0.63 -10.19
CA VAL A 230 -17.74 1.03 -8.81
C VAL A 230 -19.25 1.15 -8.51
N SER A 231 -19.57 1.10 -7.23
CA SER A 231 -20.92 1.25 -6.67
C SER A 231 -21.34 2.72 -6.62
N GLY A 232 -22.65 2.99 -6.52
CA GLY A 232 -23.14 4.32 -6.18
C GLY A 232 -23.06 4.58 -4.67
N PRO A 233 -22.86 5.84 -4.23
CA PRO A 233 -22.93 6.19 -2.81
C PRO A 233 -24.35 6.06 -2.27
N THR A 234 -24.47 5.59 -1.03
CA THR A 234 -25.74 5.46 -0.31
C THR A 234 -25.86 6.49 0.82
N THR A 235 -24.74 6.88 1.43
CA THR A 235 -24.73 7.92 2.47
C THR A 235 -24.95 9.31 1.88
N TRP A 236 -25.70 10.14 2.60
CA TRP A 236 -25.84 11.56 2.26
C TRP A 236 -24.48 12.24 2.10
N LEU A 237 -23.52 11.92 2.99
CA LEU A 237 -22.18 12.49 2.98
C LEU A 237 -21.45 12.30 1.64
N ALA A 238 -21.47 11.07 1.11
CA ALA A 238 -20.80 10.75 -0.14
C ALA A 238 -21.60 11.14 -1.39
N ARG A 239 -22.94 11.17 -1.31
CA ARG A 239 -23.81 11.66 -2.39
C ARG A 239 -23.65 13.17 -2.59
N GLU A 240 -24.00 13.94 -1.57
CA GLU A 240 -24.29 15.38 -1.69
C GLU A 240 -23.63 16.22 -0.58
N GLY A 241 -23.39 15.63 0.59
CA GLY A 241 -22.94 16.38 1.77
C GLY A 241 -21.63 17.13 1.56
N TRP A 242 -20.72 16.58 0.73
CA TRP A 242 -19.48 17.24 0.33
C TRP A 242 -19.68 18.58 -0.41
N LEU A 243 -20.81 18.78 -1.11
CA LEU A 243 -21.14 20.06 -1.77
C LEU A 243 -21.28 21.20 -0.75
N ARG A 244 -21.78 20.91 0.46
CA ARG A 244 -21.93 21.93 1.53
C ARG A 244 -20.60 22.47 2.07
N ALA A 245 -19.47 21.84 1.77
CA ALA A 245 -18.16 22.26 2.26
C ALA A 245 -17.43 23.27 1.36
N GLY A 246 -17.92 23.53 0.14
CA GLY A 246 -17.26 24.40 -0.83
C GLY A 246 -17.77 24.29 -2.27
N GLY A 247 -19.00 23.82 -2.45
CA GLY A 247 -19.63 23.64 -3.74
C GLY A 247 -18.99 22.54 -4.62
N PRO A 248 -19.36 22.52 -5.91
CA PRO A 248 -18.81 21.64 -6.94
C PRO A 248 -17.27 21.63 -6.95
N ILE A 249 -16.66 20.48 -7.24
CA ILE A 249 -15.19 20.33 -7.27
C ILE A 249 -14.67 20.73 -8.66
N ASP A 250 -13.95 21.85 -8.72
CA ASP A 250 -13.13 22.20 -9.88
C ASP A 250 -11.72 21.60 -9.72
N PRO A 251 -11.24 20.75 -10.65
CA PRO A 251 -9.85 20.27 -10.66
C PRO A 251 -8.81 21.40 -10.68
N ALA A 252 -9.15 22.59 -11.20
CA ALA A 252 -8.29 23.76 -11.17
C ALA A 252 -8.04 24.29 -9.74
N GLU A 253 -8.87 23.97 -8.74
CA GLU A 253 -8.59 24.31 -7.34
C GLU A 253 -7.34 23.59 -6.80
N LEU A 254 -6.94 22.47 -7.41
CA LEU A 254 -5.69 21.78 -7.08
C LEU A 254 -4.48 22.57 -7.57
N LEU A 255 -4.70 23.58 -8.44
CA LEU A 255 -3.70 24.57 -8.84
C LEU A 255 -3.53 25.72 -7.84
N ASP A 256 -4.41 25.83 -6.85
CA ASP A 256 -4.24 26.76 -5.75
C ASP A 256 -3.28 26.17 -4.70
N ARG A 257 -2.22 26.93 -4.39
CA ARG A 257 -1.26 26.61 -3.32
C ARG A 257 -1.91 26.62 -1.94
N ARG A 258 -3.05 27.29 -1.77
CA ARG A 258 -3.82 27.37 -0.52
C ARG A 258 -4.68 26.13 -0.27
N THR A 259 -4.89 25.27 -1.27
CA THR A 259 -5.62 24.01 -1.10
C THR A 259 -4.87 23.10 -0.11
N PRO A 260 -5.49 22.70 1.02
CA PRO A 260 -4.85 21.78 1.95
C PRO A 260 -4.55 20.45 1.27
N ARG A 261 -3.27 20.06 1.21
CA ARG A 261 -2.91 18.73 0.73
C ARG A 261 -3.34 17.70 1.77
N PRO A 262 -4.10 16.67 1.38
CA PRO A 262 -4.47 15.57 2.27
C PRO A 262 -3.21 14.86 2.77
N PRO A 263 -3.21 14.34 4.01
CA PRO A 263 -2.05 13.66 4.57
C PRO A 263 -1.78 12.37 3.78
N ARG A 264 -0.68 12.37 3.02
CA ARG A 264 -0.18 11.20 2.27
C ARG A 264 -0.25 9.96 3.15
N ALA A 265 -0.82 8.88 2.62
CA ALA A 265 -0.64 7.57 3.23
C ALA A 265 0.87 7.25 3.23
N ARG A 266 1.37 6.78 4.38
CA ARG A 266 2.76 6.34 4.56
C ARG A 266 2.83 4.82 4.41
#